data_AF-A0A661N3K9-F1
#
_entry.id   AF-A0A661N3K9-F1
#
_cell.length_a   1.000
_cell.length_b   1.000
_cell.length_c   1.000
_cell.angle_alpha   90.00
_cell.angle_beta   90.00
_cell.angle_gamma   90.00
#
_symmetry.space_group_name_H-M   'P 1'
#
loop_
_entity.id
_entity.type
_entity.pdbx_description
1 polymer ?
#
loop_
_entity_poly.entity_id
_entity_poly.type
_entity_poly.pdbx_seq_one_letter_code
_entity_poly.pdbx_strand_id
1 'polypeptide(L)'
;MVAACMVAGVAAPTVAHGDAQISSRLGVGGGARRLDGGAIDGRFEMLLRAEALFGSARPDVVRVGPALDFRTGDFASAEIAGGLTLLLPIAKGWPLWITAGAGYAARDDGPSGAIGLATLAFGYRGYDYHDIYGFAVDVYVTSRVDFEEPGRFEVTAGLAFDLALIFVLPAMAIITWARGGDPDE
;
A
#
# COMPACT_ATOMS: atom_id res chain seq x y z
N MET A 1 28.05 -53.61 19.28
CA MET A 1 27.41 -52.57 20.10
C MET A 1 28.46 -51.48 20.35
N VAL A 2 28.48 -50.43 19.53
CA VAL A 2 29.28 -49.20 19.74
C VAL A 2 28.42 -48.04 19.23
N ALA A 3 28.10 -47.11 20.12
CA ALA A 3 27.17 -46.02 19.91
C ALA A 3 27.81 -44.87 19.11
N ALA A 4 27.09 -44.36 18.11
CA ALA A 4 27.45 -43.14 17.39
C ALA A 4 26.78 -41.95 18.08
N CYS A 5 27.58 -41.07 18.70
CA CYS A 5 27.12 -39.77 19.19
C CYS A 5 26.98 -38.81 18.00
N MET A 6 25.76 -38.60 17.51
CA MET A 6 25.45 -37.42 16.71
C MET A 6 25.29 -36.23 17.67
N VAL A 7 26.25 -35.31 17.65
CA VAL A 7 26.10 -34.00 18.27
C VAL A 7 25.17 -33.19 17.36
N ALA A 8 23.89 -33.11 17.74
CA ALA A 8 22.96 -32.16 17.16
C ALA A 8 23.41 -30.75 17.60
N GLY A 9 24.04 -30.01 16.69
CA GLY A 9 24.27 -28.59 16.86
C GLY A 9 22.92 -27.90 17.00
N VAL A 10 22.62 -27.46 18.21
CA VAL A 10 21.48 -26.57 18.49
C VAL A 10 21.81 -25.24 17.83
N ALA A 11 21.43 -25.08 16.57
CA ALA A 11 21.34 -23.76 15.97
C ALA A 11 20.27 -23.01 16.77
N ALA A 12 20.71 -22.13 17.66
CA ALA A 12 19.80 -21.22 18.35
C ALA A 12 18.94 -20.53 17.27
N PRO A 13 17.61 -20.45 17.42
CA PRO A 13 16.81 -19.64 16.53
C PRO A 13 17.28 -18.20 16.71
N THR A 14 18.12 -17.72 15.79
CA THR A 14 18.22 -16.28 15.57
C THR A 14 16.84 -15.85 15.12
N VAL A 15 16.07 -15.30 16.05
CA VAL A 15 14.83 -14.59 15.74
C VAL A 15 15.25 -13.52 14.73
N ALA A 16 14.91 -13.74 13.46
CA ALA A 16 15.01 -12.69 12.47
C ALA A 16 14.03 -11.60 12.94
N HIS A 17 14.55 -10.57 13.60
CA HIS A 17 13.83 -9.33 13.80
C HIS A 17 13.68 -8.72 12.41
N GLY A 18 12.65 -9.16 11.68
CA GLY A 18 12.26 -8.52 10.44
C GLY A 18 11.89 -7.09 10.80
N ASP A 19 12.66 -6.13 10.29
CA ASP A 19 12.34 -4.73 10.52
C ASP A 19 11.07 -4.43 9.73
N ALA A 20 10.01 -4.12 10.47
CA ALA A 20 8.68 -3.92 9.92
C ALA A 20 8.49 -2.43 9.70
N GLN A 21 8.28 -2.03 8.45
CA GLN A 21 7.96 -0.67 8.11
C GLN A 21 6.48 -0.55 7.79
N ILE A 22 5.75 0.22 8.59
CA ILE A 22 4.33 0.52 8.40
C ILE A 22 4.20 1.83 7.65
N SER A 23 3.28 1.91 6.70
CA SER A 23 2.95 3.18 6.03
C SER A 23 1.47 3.23 5.69
N SER A 24 0.96 4.46 5.59
CA SER A 24 -0.42 4.70 5.23
C SER A 24 -0.51 5.89 4.27
N ARG A 25 -1.23 5.73 3.18
CA ARG A 25 -1.30 6.71 2.11
C ARG A 25 -2.73 7.01 1.69
N LEU A 26 -3.01 8.27 1.40
CA LEU A 26 -4.21 8.73 0.74
C LEU A 26 -3.90 9.03 -0.73
N GLY A 27 -4.58 8.32 -1.61
CA GLY A 27 -4.52 8.48 -3.05
C GLY A 27 -5.76 9.16 -3.61
N VAL A 28 -5.52 9.93 -4.66
CA VAL A 28 -6.56 10.50 -5.51
C VAL A 28 -6.18 10.27 -6.96
N GLY A 29 -7.16 9.87 -7.75
CA GLY A 29 -6.93 9.48 -9.13
C GLY A 29 -8.20 9.44 -9.96
N GLY A 30 -8.03 8.96 -11.17
CA GLY A 30 -9.12 8.73 -12.09
C GLY A 30 -8.75 7.67 -13.12
N GLY A 31 -9.75 7.27 -13.89
CA GLY A 31 -9.59 6.18 -14.82
C GLY A 31 -10.83 5.89 -15.63
N ALA A 32 -10.92 4.65 -16.09
CA ALA A 32 -11.99 4.19 -16.94
C ALA A 32 -12.47 2.81 -16.52
N ARG A 33 -13.78 2.59 -16.64
CA ARG A 33 -14.45 1.30 -16.48
C ARG A 33 -15.01 0.84 -17.80
N ARG A 34 -14.75 -0.41 -18.16
CA ARG A 34 -15.48 -1.09 -19.23
C ARG A 34 -16.74 -1.72 -18.65
N LEU A 35 -17.88 -1.40 -19.25
CA LEU A 35 -19.19 -1.96 -18.92
C LEU A 35 -19.53 -3.12 -19.85
N ASP A 36 -20.53 -3.90 -19.44
CA ASP A 36 -21.18 -4.88 -20.30
C ASP A 36 -21.72 -4.21 -21.58
N GLY A 37 -21.42 -4.82 -22.72
CA GLY A 37 -21.69 -4.23 -24.05
C GLY A 37 -20.57 -3.34 -24.60
N GLY A 38 -19.47 -3.14 -23.87
CA GLY A 38 -18.26 -2.48 -24.38
C GLY A 38 -18.24 -0.96 -24.27
N ALA A 39 -19.24 -0.35 -23.64
CA ALA A 39 -19.21 1.06 -23.27
C ALA A 39 -18.08 1.34 -22.27
N ILE A 40 -17.46 2.52 -22.37
CA ILE A 40 -16.41 2.98 -21.46
C ILE A 40 -16.96 4.16 -20.68
N ASP A 41 -16.85 4.10 -19.36
CA ASP A 41 -17.28 5.13 -18.42
C ASP A 41 -16.08 5.70 -17.65
N GLY A 42 -16.12 7.00 -17.35
CA GLY A 42 -15.08 7.67 -16.57
C GLY A 42 -15.22 7.33 -15.09
N ARG A 43 -14.09 7.25 -14.38
CA ARG A 43 -14.06 6.95 -12.94
C ARG A 43 -13.18 7.94 -12.21
N PHE A 44 -13.69 8.45 -11.10
CA PHE A 44 -12.89 9.06 -10.06
C PHE A 44 -12.54 7.99 -9.01
N GLU A 45 -11.39 8.14 -8.36
CA GLU A 45 -10.98 7.23 -7.30
C GLU A 45 -10.33 8.01 -6.15
N MET A 46 -10.77 7.72 -4.94
CA MET A 46 -9.99 7.94 -3.73
C MET A 46 -9.56 6.60 -3.17
N LEU A 47 -8.32 6.53 -2.73
CA LEU A 47 -7.67 5.35 -2.18
C LEU A 47 -7.14 5.67 -0.79
N LEU A 48 -7.48 4.88 0.22
CA LEU A 48 -6.76 4.83 1.47
C LEU A 48 -6.04 3.50 1.53
N ARG A 49 -4.71 3.52 1.55
CA ARG A 49 -3.87 2.33 1.60
C ARG A 49 -3.12 2.28 2.92
N ALA A 50 -3.06 1.11 3.52
CA ALA A 50 -2.17 0.79 4.62
C ALA A 50 -1.33 -0.44 4.24
N GLU A 51 -0.07 -0.45 4.62
CA GLU A 51 0.79 -1.61 4.39
C GLU A 51 1.83 -1.76 5.48
N ALA A 52 2.27 -2.99 5.68
CA ALA A 52 3.41 -3.33 6.50
C ALA A 52 4.40 -4.09 5.61
N LEU A 53 5.61 -3.57 5.45
CA LEU A 53 6.67 -4.23 4.68
C LEU A 53 7.74 -4.77 5.60
N PHE A 54 8.13 -6.00 5.37
CA PHE A 54 9.18 -6.69 6.11
C PHE A 54 10.44 -6.81 5.26
N GLY A 55 11.59 -6.56 5.87
CA GLY A 55 12.91 -6.72 5.26
C GLY A 55 14.01 -6.07 6.08
N SER A 56 15.21 -5.97 5.52
CA SER A 56 16.29 -5.23 6.19
C SER A 56 15.98 -3.73 6.23
N ALA A 57 16.46 -3.07 7.28
CA ALA A 57 16.36 -1.64 7.57
C ALA A 57 17.15 -0.72 6.62
N ARG A 58 16.96 -0.89 5.31
CA ARG A 58 17.74 -0.19 4.27
C ARG A 58 16.86 0.23 3.08
N PRO A 59 17.20 1.32 2.37
CA PRO A 59 16.41 1.83 1.24
C PRO A 59 16.63 1.07 -0.09
N ASP A 60 17.64 0.21 -0.16
CA ASP A 60 18.11 -0.47 -1.38
C ASP A 60 17.88 -1.99 -1.35
N VAL A 61 16.90 -2.45 -0.56
CA VAL A 61 16.57 -3.87 -0.42
C VAL A 61 15.14 -4.18 -0.86
N VAL A 62 14.96 -5.38 -1.37
CA VAL A 62 13.62 -5.93 -1.65
C VAL A 62 12.88 -6.14 -0.33
N ARG A 63 11.60 -5.76 -0.31
CA ARG A 63 10.72 -5.98 0.84
C ARG A 63 9.40 -6.55 0.40
N VAL A 64 8.73 -7.25 1.31
CA VAL A 64 7.42 -7.85 1.03
C VAL A 64 6.55 -7.74 2.26
N GLY A 65 5.24 -7.61 2.05
CA GLY A 65 4.30 -7.71 3.16
C GLY A 65 2.86 -7.41 2.79
N PRO A 66 1.95 -7.49 3.76
CA PRO A 66 0.54 -7.27 3.52
C PRO A 66 0.24 -5.80 3.18
N ALA A 67 -0.76 -5.63 2.34
CA ALA A 67 -1.42 -4.35 2.09
C ALA A 67 -2.92 -4.47 2.27
N LEU A 68 -3.53 -3.39 2.70
CA LEU A 68 -4.96 -3.20 2.82
C LEU A 68 -5.29 -1.90 2.09
N ASP A 69 -6.21 -1.99 1.15
CA ASP A 69 -6.71 -0.85 0.41
C ASP A 69 -8.20 -0.67 0.68
N PHE A 70 -8.59 0.57 0.94
CA PHE A 70 -9.97 1.03 0.97
C PHE A 70 -10.16 2.04 -0.17
N ARG A 71 -11.22 1.93 -0.95
CA ARG A 71 -11.47 2.79 -2.10
C ARG A 71 -12.91 3.27 -2.14
N THR A 72 -13.10 4.44 -2.71
CA THR A 72 -14.42 4.96 -3.07
C THR A 72 -14.31 5.86 -4.30
N GLY A 73 -15.29 5.83 -5.19
CA GLY A 73 -15.34 6.68 -6.37
C GLY A 73 -16.35 7.83 -6.29
N ASP A 74 -17.37 7.69 -5.45
CA ASP A 74 -18.54 8.58 -5.41
C ASP A 74 -19.13 8.74 -4.00
N PHE A 75 -18.46 8.22 -2.97
CA PHE A 75 -18.93 8.14 -1.58
C PHE A 75 -20.23 7.32 -1.35
N ALA A 76 -20.83 6.79 -2.42
CA ALA A 76 -21.93 5.82 -2.35
C ALA A 76 -21.41 4.38 -2.46
N SER A 77 -20.32 4.20 -3.21
CA SER A 77 -19.58 2.95 -3.34
C SER A 77 -18.40 2.89 -2.36
N ALA A 78 -18.12 1.69 -1.87
CA ALA A 78 -16.97 1.40 -1.03
C ALA A 78 -16.36 0.05 -1.42
N GLU A 79 -15.05 0.00 -1.58
CA GLU A 79 -14.31 -1.22 -1.87
C GLU A 79 -13.24 -1.41 -0.80
N ILE A 80 -13.10 -2.64 -0.31
CA ILE A 80 -12.04 -3.02 0.60
C ILE A 80 -11.32 -4.24 0.06
N ALA A 81 -9.99 -4.22 0.06
CA ALA A 81 -9.20 -5.32 -0.46
C ALA A 81 -7.91 -5.52 0.31
N GLY A 82 -7.59 -6.78 0.57
CA GLY A 82 -6.32 -7.19 1.16
C GLY A 82 -5.43 -7.84 0.10
N GLY A 83 -4.12 -7.67 0.24
CA GLY A 83 -3.17 -8.21 -0.72
C GLY A 83 -1.76 -8.33 -0.18
N LEU A 84 -0.87 -8.74 -1.08
CA LEU A 84 0.57 -8.77 -0.86
C LEU A 84 1.23 -7.72 -1.75
N THR A 85 2.19 -7.02 -1.16
CA THR A 85 3.00 -6.02 -1.84
C THR A 85 4.44 -6.48 -1.88
N LEU A 86 5.04 -6.42 -3.05
CA LEU A 86 6.46 -6.58 -3.29
C LEU A 86 7.05 -5.21 -3.63
N LEU A 87 8.06 -4.79 -2.87
CA LEU A 87 8.83 -3.58 -3.09
C LEU A 87 10.18 -3.96 -3.72
N LEU A 88 10.46 -3.38 -4.88
CA LEU A 88 11.67 -3.55 -5.66
C LEU A 88 12.47 -2.23 -5.68
N PRO A 89 13.68 -2.18 -5.08
CA PRO A 89 14.48 -0.97 -5.07
C PRO A 89 15.11 -0.73 -6.46
N ILE A 90 14.61 0.26 -7.20
CA ILE A 90 15.18 0.63 -8.51
C ILE A 90 16.37 1.57 -8.32
N ALA A 91 16.21 2.56 -7.45
CA ALA A 91 17.29 3.43 -6.98
C ALA A 91 17.08 3.74 -5.50
N LYS A 92 18.10 4.31 -4.85
CA LYS A 92 18.05 4.64 -3.41
C LYS A 92 16.88 5.59 -3.13
N GLY A 93 15.89 5.12 -2.37
CA GLY A 93 14.69 5.88 -2.03
C GLY A 93 13.62 5.93 -3.13
N TRP A 94 13.86 5.29 -4.29
CA TRP A 94 12.92 5.26 -5.43
C TRP A 94 12.52 3.82 -5.78
N PRO A 95 11.66 3.18 -4.99
CA PRO A 95 11.18 1.83 -5.28
C PRO A 95 10.05 1.78 -6.33
N LEU A 96 9.98 0.63 -7.00
CA LEU A 96 8.81 0.13 -7.72
C LEU A 96 8.07 -0.87 -6.83
N TRP A 97 6.75 -0.84 -6.84
CA TRP A 97 5.92 -1.60 -5.91
C TRP A 97 4.86 -2.32 -6.72
N ILE A 98 4.73 -3.62 -6.49
CA ILE A 98 3.76 -4.47 -7.17
C ILE A 98 2.86 -5.03 -6.08
N THR A 99 1.57 -4.74 -6.18
CA THR A 99 0.56 -5.27 -5.26
C THR A 99 -0.39 -6.17 -6.04
N ALA A 100 -0.71 -7.32 -5.48
CA ALA A 100 -1.80 -8.15 -5.95
C ALA A 100 -2.69 -8.49 -4.75
N GLY A 101 -4.00 -8.43 -4.94
CA GLY A 101 -4.95 -8.62 -3.86
C GLY A 101 -6.35 -8.99 -4.33
N ALA A 102 -7.19 -9.27 -3.36
CA ALA A 102 -8.60 -9.53 -3.56
C ALA A 102 -9.41 -8.89 -2.44
N GLY A 103 -10.68 -8.65 -2.70
CA GLY A 103 -11.52 -7.89 -1.80
C GLY A 103 -12.99 -8.01 -2.12
N TYR A 104 -13.74 -7.05 -1.60
CA TYR A 104 -15.16 -6.91 -1.83
C TYR A 104 -15.49 -5.46 -2.20
N ALA A 105 -16.34 -5.29 -3.19
CA ALA A 105 -16.91 -4.02 -3.59
C ALA A 105 -18.40 -3.97 -3.25
N ALA A 106 -18.79 -2.95 -2.48
CA ALA A 106 -20.17 -2.56 -2.28
C ALA A 106 -20.46 -1.37 -3.20
N ARG A 107 -21.33 -1.57 -4.19
CA ARG A 107 -21.59 -0.60 -5.28
C ARG A 107 -23.08 -0.43 -5.48
N ASP A 108 -23.51 0.81 -5.66
CA ASP A 108 -24.90 1.14 -6.03
C ASP A 108 -25.11 1.10 -7.54
N ASP A 109 -24.04 1.20 -8.33
CA ASP A 109 -24.04 1.34 -9.79
C ASP A 109 -23.62 0.06 -10.54
N GLY A 110 -23.77 -1.10 -9.89
CA GLY A 110 -23.39 -2.41 -10.41
C GLY A 110 -23.55 -3.49 -9.35
N PRO A 111 -23.15 -4.74 -9.67
CA PRO A 111 -23.15 -5.80 -8.68
C PRO A 111 -22.16 -5.46 -7.57
N SER A 112 -22.60 -5.71 -6.34
CA SER A 112 -21.68 -5.82 -5.22
C SER A 112 -21.12 -7.24 -5.19
N GLY A 113 -19.82 -7.37 -4.94
CA GLY A 113 -19.16 -8.63 -5.26
C GLY A 113 -17.69 -8.69 -4.90
N ALA A 114 -17.13 -9.89 -5.05
CA ALA A 114 -15.72 -10.14 -4.89
C ALA A 114 -14.93 -9.51 -6.04
N ILE A 115 -13.84 -8.83 -5.69
CA ILE A 115 -12.97 -8.16 -6.67
C ILE A 115 -11.55 -8.70 -6.59
N GLY A 116 -10.87 -8.70 -7.73
CA GLY A 116 -9.43 -8.88 -7.82
C GLY A 116 -8.76 -7.55 -8.20
N LEU A 117 -7.59 -7.27 -7.63
CA LEU A 117 -6.82 -6.07 -7.99
C LEU A 117 -5.34 -6.35 -8.17
N ALA A 118 -4.74 -5.57 -9.05
CA ALA A 118 -3.30 -5.46 -9.19
C ALA A 118 -2.91 -3.98 -9.29
N THR A 119 -1.95 -3.56 -8.47
CA THR A 119 -1.44 -2.18 -8.46
C THR A 119 0.03 -2.18 -8.76
N LEU A 120 0.44 -1.33 -9.69
CA LEU A 120 1.82 -0.93 -9.90
C LEU A 120 1.98 0.50 -9.37
N ALA A 121 2.90 0.71 -8.45
CA ALA A 121 3.26 2.04 -7.97
C ALA A 121 4.74 2.31 -8.22
N PHE A 122 5.09 3.58 -8.33
CA PHE A 122 6.46 4.07 -8.37
C PHE A 122 6.53 5.41 -7.67
N GLY A 123 7.55 5.63 -6.85
CA GLY A 123 7.62 6.87 -6.10
C GLY A 123 8.81 6.95 -5.17
N TYR A 124 8.79 7.99 -4.35
CA TYR A 124 9.75 8.17 -3.29
C TYR A 124 9.28 7.47 -2.02
N ARG A 125 10.19 6.77 -1.34
CA ARG A 125 9.98 6.21 0.00
C ARG A 125 11.12 6.59 0.92
N GLY A 126 10.80 7.33 1.97
CA GLY A 126 11.72 7.61 3.07
C GLY A 126 11.89 6.39 3.96
N TYR A 127 13.12 6.17 4.43
CA TYR A 127 13.38 5.24 5.52
C TYR A 127 13.63 6.03 6.79
N ASP A 128 12.81 5.79 7.81
CA ASP A 128 13.08 6.27 9.16
C ASP A 128 13.86 5.19 9.91
N TYR A 129 15.01 5.56 10.47
CA TYR A 129 15.85 4.66 11.28
C TYR A 129 15.47 4.70 12.77
N HIS A 130 14.55 5.59 13.16
CA HIS A 130 14.14 5.83 14.55
C HIS A 130 12.68 5.43 14.81
N ASP A 131 11.88 5.22 13.77
CA ASP A 131 10.49 4.81 13.86
C ASP A 131 10.17 3.71 12.83
N ILE A 132 9.17 2.89 13.12
CA ILE A 132 8.59 1.89 12.22
C ILE A 132 7.77 2.54 11.11
N TYR A 133 7.37 3.81 11.26
CA TYR A 133 6.59 4.51 10.24
C TYR A 133 7.46 4.96 9.06
N GLY A 134 7.04 4.61 7.84
CA GLY A 134 7.73 4.97 6.61
C GLY A 134 6.93 5.93 5.74
N PHE A 135 7.54 7.06 5.38
CA PHE A 135 6.94 8.04 4.50
C PHE A 135 7.00 7.62 3.03
N ALA A 136 5.93 7.85 2.27
CA ALA A 136 5.89 7.57 0.85
C ALA A 136 5.05 8.56 0.02
N VAL A 137 5.54 8.89 -1.17
CA VAL A 137 4.76 9.60 -2.20
C VAL A 137 4.97 8.89 -3.52
N ASP A 138 3.88 8.54 -4.19
CA ASP A 138 3.94 7.71 -5.39
C ASP A 138 2.88 8.05 -6.43
N VAL A 139 3.22 7.75 -7.67
CA VAL A 139 2.26 7.55 -8.74
C VAL A 139 1.86 6.08 -8.74
N TYR A 140 0.59 5.80 -8.99
CA TYR A 140 0.11 4.43 -9.07
C TYR A 140 -0.81 4.22 -10.26
N VAL A 141 -0.86 2.97 -10.72
CA VAL A 141 -1.82 2.44 -11.69
C VAL A 141 -2.40 1.17 -11.11
N THR A 142 -3.72 1.08 -11.02
CA THR A 142 -4.42 -0.08 -10.49
C THR A 142 -5.36 -0.62 -11.57
N SER A 143 -5.33 -1.93 -11.78
CA SER A 143 -6.33 -2.66 -12.54
C SER A 143 -7.22 -3.46 -11.59
N ARG A 144 -8.52 -3.50 -11.85
CA ARG A 144 -9.51 -4.25 -11.07
C ARG A 144 -10.40 -5.09 -11.98
N VAL A 145 -10.70 -6.30 -11.52
CA VAL A 145 -11.64 -7.24 -12.15
C VAL A 145 -12.75 -7.54 -11.16
N ASP A 146 -13.97 -7.61 -11.66
CA ASP A 146 -15.16 -8.03 -10.90
C ASP A 146 -15.38 -9.54 -11.16
N PHE A 147 -15.52 -10.34 -10.10
CA PHE A 147 -15.67 -11.79 -10.26
C PHE A 147 -17.12 -12.20 -10.56
N GLU A 148 -18.09 -11.36 -10.20
CA GLU A 148 -19.50 -11.54 -10.47
C GLU A 148 -19.83 -11.13 -11.92
N GLU A 149 -19.17 -10.11 -12.44
CA GLU A 149 -19.23 -9.68 -13.84
C GLU A 149 -17.84 -9.70 -14.50
N PRO A 150 -17.35 -10.85 -15.00
CA PRO A 150 -16.00 -10.95 -15.60
C PRO A 150 -15.76 -10.03 -16.82
N GLY A 151 -16.82 -9.49 -17.43
CA GLY A 151 -16.75 -8.50 -18.51
C GLY A 151 -16.42 -7.09 -18.03
N ARG A 152 -16.57 -6.82 -16.72
CA ARG A 152 -16.32 -5.53 -16.09
C ARG A 152 -14.86 -5.44 -15.65
N PHE A 153 -14.14 -4.54 -16.31
CA PHE A 153 -12.74 -4.27 -16.04
C PHE A 153 -12.51 -2.78 -15.80
N GLU A 154 -11.74 -2.46 -14.78
CA GLU A 154 -11.47 -1.08 -14.38
C GLU A 154 -9.97 -0.84 -14.34
N VAL A 155 -9.55 0.32 -14.84
CA VAL A 155 -8.17 0.81 -14.70
C VAL A 155 -8.20 2.22 -14.19
N THR A 156 -7.49 2.46 -13.09
CA THR A 156 -7.33 3.77 -12.46
C THR A 156 -5.86 4.10 -12.33
N ALA A 157 -5.53 5.39 -12.36
CA ALA A 157 -4.21 5.90 -12.08
C ALA A 157 -4.31 7.17 -11.25
N GLY A 158 -3.31 7.43 -10.42
CA GLY A 158 -3.37 8.54 -9.49
C GLY A 158 -2.07 8.85 -8.79
N LEU A 159 -2.17 9.76 -7.83
CA LEU A 159 -1.12 10.13 -6.91
C LEU A 159 -1.52 9.68 -5.52
N ALA A 160 -0.59 9.11 -4.77
CA ALA A 160 -0.75 8.77 -3.38
C ALA A 160 0.27 9.51 -2.53
N PHE A 161 -0.21 10.06 -1.42
CA PHE A 161 0.57 10.84 -0.47
C PHE A 161 0.45 10.22 0.91
N ASP A 162 1.54 10.22 1.63
CA ASP A 162 1.60 9.74 3.01
C ASP A 162 0.63 10.51 3.94
N LEU A 163 -0.08 9.79 4.81
CA LEU A 163 -1.01 10.42 5.76
C LEU A 163 -0.29 11.30 6.78
N ALA A 164 0.92 10.92 7.24
CA ALA A 164 1.65 11.77 8.17
C ALA A 164 2.10 13.08 7.50
N LEU A 165 2.45 13.03 6.21
CA LEU A 165 2.71 14.24 5.42
C LEU A 165 1.47 15.15 5.32
N ILE A 166 0.28 14.58 5.06
CA ILE A 166 -0.95 15.35 4.86
C ILE A 166 -1.55 15.87 6.17
N PHE A 167 -1.54 15.06 7.24
CA PHE A 167 -2.29 15.35 8.46
C PHE A 167 -1.38 15.68 9.64
N VAL A 168 -0.32 14.91 9.86
CA VAL A 168 0.50 15.03 11.07
C VAL A 168 1.39 16.28 11.01
N LEU A 169 2.11 16.49 9.91
CA LEU A 169 3.01 17.64 9.79
C LEU A 169 2.26 18.98 9.87
N PRO A 170 1.12 19.19 9.16
CA PRO A 170 0.38 20.44 9.31
C PRO A 170 -0.23 20.62 10.70
N ALA A 171 -0.74 19.54 11.32
CA ALA A 171 -1.26 19.61 12.69
C ALA A 171 -0.17 20.02 13.69
N MET A 172 1.02 19.42 13.58
CA MET A 172 2.17 19.78 14.41
C MET A 172 2.58 21.24 14.20
N ALA A 173 2.66 21.71 12.94
CA ALA A 173 2.98 23.10 12.65
C ALA A 173 1.97 24.09 13.29
N ILE A 174 0.67 23.80 13.20
CA ILE A 174 -0.38 24.62 13.83
C ILE A 174 -0.25 24.61 15.35
N ILE A 175 0.01 23.44 15.95
CA ILE A 175 0.18 23.30 17.40
C ILE A 175 1.41 24.08 17.87
N THR A 176 2.55 23.94 17.19
CA THR A 176 3.80 24.66 17.52
C THR A 176 3.60 26.17 17.41
N TRP A 177 2.98 26.63 16.32
CA TRP A 177 2.63 28.03 16.14
C TRP A 177 1.71 28.57 17.25
N ALA A 178 0.67 27.82 17.61
CA ALA A 178 -0.25 28.19 18.68
C ALA A 178 0.40 28.19 20.07
N ARG A 179 1.44 27.36 20.27
CA ARG A 179 2.21 27.30 21.52
C ARG A 179 3.35 28.31 21.59
N GLY A 180 3.60 29.05 20.51
CA GLY A 180 4.72 29.99 20.40
C GLY A 180 6.09 29.30 20.44
N GLY A 181 6.16 28.02 20.07
CA GLY A 181 7.43 27.30 19.96
C GLY A 181 8.22 27.79 18.76
N ASP A 182 9.53 27.95 18.94
CA ASP A 182 10.45 28.26 17.85
C ASP A 182 10.48 27.07 16.88
N PRO A 183 10.28 27.24 15.55
CA PRO A 183 10.29 26.14 14.58
C PRO A 183 11.61 25.37 14.46
N ASP A 184 12.67 25.83 15.15
CA ASP A 184 14.03 25.27 15.09
C ASP A 184 14.45 24.46 16.34
N GLU A 185 13.55 24.23 17.33
CA GLU A 185 13.78 23.36 18.51
C GLU A 185 13.03 22.01 18.45
#